data_AF-A0A954G0T7-F1
#
_entry.id   AF-A0A954G0T7-F1
#
_cell.length_a   1.000
_cell.length_b   1.000
_cell.length_c   1.000
_cell.angle_alpha   90.00
_cell.angle_beta   90.00
_cell.angle_gamma   90.00
#
_symmetry.space_group_name_H-M   'P 1'
#
loop_
_entity.id
_entity.type
_entity.pdbx_description
1 polymer ?
#
loop_
_entity_poly.entity_id
_entity_poly.type
_entity_poly.pdbx_seq_one_letter_code
_entity_poly.pdbx_strand_id
1 'polypeptide(L)'
;IATEARAASQQLAGERGTFPNWERSIYAASGTPMRNATQTSIAPTGTIGIIADTSAGIEPLFALAYRREHVLGEQTLVEVNPLFLRYAEQYGLQSQKLKDDLLQHGSLSNLAGVPTEVKTLFRTALEIAPEDHLRIQAAFQKHVDNAVSKTVNLPESATVETITEIYRRAWEMGLKGVTVYRYGSKGQQVLYLGTGESATQHEHFARCDPHDCKL
;
A
#
# COMPACT_ATOMS: atom_id res chain seq x y z
N ILE A 1 1.37 3.84 19.36
CA ILE A 1 2.53 3.05 18.87
C ILE A 1 3.84 3.80 19.08
N ALA A 2 4.09 4.92 18.38
CA ALA A 2 5.36 5.65 18.51
C ALA A 2 5.72 6.06 19.95
N THR A 3 4.75 6.59 20.71
CA THR A 3 4.93 6.94 22.13
C THR A 3 5.35 5.73 22.96
N GLU A 4 4.61 4.63 22.85
CA GLU A 4 4.90 3.37 23.57
C GLU A 4 6.26 2.79 23.18
N ALA A 5 6.61 2.81 21.89
CA ALA A 5 7.91 2.33 21.42
C ALA A 5 9.07 3.15 22.01
N ARG A 6 8.88 4.48 22.14
CA ARG A 6 9.85 5.35 22.81
C ARG A 6 9.93 5.05 24.30
N ALA A 7 8.81 4.89 24.99
CA ALA A 7 8.78 4.55 26.41
C ALA A 7 9.49 3.22 26.69
N ALA A 8 9.23 2.19 25.88
CA ALA A 8 9.90 0.90 25.99
C ALA A 8 11.41 1.02 25.75
N SER A 9 11.85 1.81 24.76
CA SER A 9 13.28 2.07 24.50
C SER A 9 13.96 2.83 25.65
N GLN A 10 13.25 3.71 26.36
CA GLN A 10 13.79 4.38 27.56
C GLN A 10 13.94 3.40 28.73
N GLN A 11 12.92 2.57 28.99
CA GLN A 11 12.98 1.55 30.03
C GLN A 11 14.18 0.61 29.80
N LEU A 12 14.33 0.10 28.56
CA LEU A 12 15.44 -0.76 28.20
C LEU A 12 16.81 -0.08 28.33
N ALA A 13 16.87 1.26 28.21
CA ALA A 13 18.11 2.00 28.41
C ALA A 13 18.52 1.99 29.89
N GLY A 14 17.56 2.08 30.81
CA GLY A 14 17.82 1.96 32.25
C GLY A 14 18.33 0.57 32.64
N GLU A 15 17.82 -0.48 32.00
CA GLU A 15 18.21 -1.87 32.29
C GLU A 15 19.51 -2.30 31.62
N ARG A 16 19.78 -1.82 30.39
CA ARG A 16 20.84 -2.36 29.52
C ARG A 16 21.86 -1.32 29.05
N GLY A 17 21.69 -0.07 29.46
CA GLY A 17 22.43 1.08 28.94
C GLY A 17 21.90 1.58 27.60
N THR A 18 22.30 2.79 27.23
CA THR A 18 21.95 3.43 25.96
C THR A 18 22.60 2.72 24.76
N PHE A 19 22.18 3.03 23.52
CA PHE A 19 22.90 2.54 22.33
C PHE A 19 24.31 3.17 22.24
N PRO A 20 25.30 2.50 21.62
CA PRO A 20 26.71 2.92 21.68
C PRO A 20 26.99 4.37 21.22
N ASN A 21 26.27 4.85 20.20
CA ASN A 21 26.46 6.20 19.65
C ASN A 21 25.46 7.23 20.22
N TRP A 22 24.86 6.97 21.39
CA TRP A 22 23.82 7.85 21.95
C TRP A 22 24.30 9.27 22.17
N GLU A 23 25.52 9.47 22.68
CA GLU A 23 26.13 10.79 22.91
C GLU A 23 26.22 11.65 21.65
N ARG A 24 26.26 11.03 20.46
CA ARG A 24 26.32 11.70 19.15
C ARG A 24 24.94 11.88 18.50
N SER A 25 23.87 11.54 19.20
CA SER A 25 22.51 11.51 18.65
C SER A 25 21.69 12.73 19.05
N ILE A 26 20.54 12.92 18.40
CA ILE A 26 19.56 13.94 18.75
C ILE A 26 19.03 13.80 20.19
N TYR A 27 19.11 12.60 20.78
CA TYR A 27 18.60 12.32 22.13
C TYR A 27 19.58 12.75 23.23
N ALA A 28 20.88 12.82 22.92
CA ALA A 28 21.86 13.34 23.87
C ALA A 28 21.63 14.84 24.14
N ALA A 29 21.24 15.59 23.10
CA ALA A 29 20.90 17.01 23.24
C ALA A 29 19.72 17.25 24.20
N SER A 30 18.75 16.33 24.26
CA SER A 30 17.62 16.38 25.19
C SER A 30 17.86 15.62 26.50
N GLY A 31 19.03 15.01 26.67
CA GLY A 31 19.35 14.15 27.83
C GLY A 31 18.45 12.92 27.97
N THR A 32 17.74 12.52 26.92
CA THR A 32 16.77 11.40 26.98
C THR A 32 17.49 10.07 26.73
N PRO A 33 17.64 9.18 27.73
CA PRO A 33 18.35 7.93 27.53
C PRO A 33 17.53 6.99 26.64
N MET A 34 18.14 6.47 25.57
CA MET A 34 17.46 5.58 24.62
C MET A 34 18.27 4.32 24.36
N ARG A 35 17.63 3.16 24.37
CA ARG A 35 18.27 1.89 24.02
C ARG A 35 18.44 1.71 22.52
N ASN A 36 17.51 2.24 21.73
CA ASN A 36 17.48 2.09 20.28
C ASN A 36 17.61 3.47 19.62
N ALA A 37 18.35 3.58 18.52
CA ALA A 37 18.50 4.83 17.77
C ALA A 37 17.21 5.19 16.99
N THR A 38 16.53 4.18 16.44
CA THR A 38 15.22 4.26 15.79
C THR A 38 14.37 3.09 16.26
N GLN A 39 13.04 3.26 16.28
CA GLN A 39 12.12 2.26 16.84
C GLN A 39 11.04 1.84 15.84
N THR A 40 10.69 2.72 14.92
CA THR A 40 9.48 2.55 14.11
C THR A 40 9.73 2.72 12.61
N SER A 41 9.04 1.89 11.84
CA SER A 41 9.01 1.88 10.38
C SER A 41 7.71 1.20 9.94
N ILE A 42 7.25 1.48 8.71
CA ILE A 42 6.16 0.71 8.10
C ILE A 42 6.75 -0.04 6.90
N ALA A 43 6.87 -1.35 7.05
CA ALA A 43 7.40 -2.23 6.02
C ALA A 43 6.26 -2.80 5.12
N PRO A 44 6.58 -3.29 3.92
CA PRO A 44 5.66 -4.14 3.17
C PRO A 44 5.34 -5.39 3.98
N THR A 45 4.07 -5.74 4.08
CA THR A 45 3.60 -6.91 4.84
C THR A 45 2.88 -7.94 3.98
N GLY A 46 3.17 -7.99 2.67
CA GLY A 46 2.45 -8.85 1.72
C GLY A 46 2.34 -10.32 2.15
N THR A 47 3.43 -10.96 2.54
CA THR A 47 3.41 -12.37 2.98
C THR A 47 2.82 -12.56 4.38
N ILE A 48 3.23 -11.75 5.36
CA ILE A 48 2.76 -11.90 6.74
C ILE A 48 1.30 -11.45 6.93
N GLY A 49 0.80 -10.56 6.08
CA GLY A 49 -0.60 -10.15 6.02
C GLY A 49 -1.50 -11.29 5.57
N ILE A 50 -1.04 -12.11 4.63
CA ILE A 50 -1.75 -13.35 4.23
C ILE A 50 -1.80 -14.34 5.40
N ILE A 51 -0.67 -14.55 6.09
CA ILE A 51 -0.62 -15.45 7.26
C ILE A 51 -1.57 -14.98 8.36
N ALA A 52 -1.67 -13.66 8.56
CA ALA A 52 -2.53 -13.05 9.57
C ALA A 52 -3.96 -12.77 9.09
N ASP A 53 -4.32 -13.14 7.86
CA ASP A 53 -5.62 -12.87 7.22
C ASP A 53 -6.07 -11.39 7.36
N THR A 54 -5.17 -10.47 7.03
CA THR A 54 -5.37 -9.02 7.16
C THR A 54 -4.78 -8.23 5.99
N SER A 55 -5.13 -6.94 5.89
CA SER A 55 -4.61 -6.04 4.86
C SER A 55 -3.10 -5.80 4.98
N ALA A 56 -2.46 -5.44 3.87
CA ALA A 56 -1.02 -5.21 3.82
C ALA A 56 -0.63 -3.84 4.39
N GLY A 57 -0.43 -3.76 5.70
CA GLY A 57 0.17 -2.60 6.35
C GLY A 57 -0.81 -1.42 6.35
N ILE A 58 -0.44 -0.32 5.70
CA ILE A 58 -1.31 0.86 5.53
C ILE A 58 -1.87 1.00 4.11
N GLU A 59 -1.75 -0.05 3.29
CA GLU A 59 -2.30 -0.06 1.94
C GLU A 59 -3.83 -0.20 1.98
N PRO A 60 -4.56 0.51 1.09
CA PRO A 60 -5.96 0.19 0.85
C PRO A 60 -6.08 -1.21 0.22
N LEU A 61 -7.28 -1.78 0.23
CA LEU A 61 -7.54 -3.02 -0.50
C LEU A 61 -7.23 -2.81 -1.98
N PHE A 62 -6.42 -3.68 -2.56
CA PHE A 62 -6.12 -3.62 -4.00
C PHE A 62 -7.39 -3.77 -4.84
N ALA A 63 -8.19 -4.78 -4.51
CA ALA A 63 -9.50 -5.06 -5.07
C ALA A 63 -10.35 -5.83 -4.04
N LEU A 64 -11.66 -5.85 -4.23
CA LEU A 64 -12.56 -6.71 -3.44
C LEU A 64 -12.63 -8.13 -3.98
N ALA A 65 -12.39 -8.31 -5.27
CA ALA A 65 -12.14 -9.60 -5.88
C ALA A 65 -10.95 -9.50 -6.83
N TYR A 66 -9.97 -10.40 -6.67
CA TYR A 66 -8.79 -10.44 -7.52
C TYR A 66 -8.30 -11.87 -7.65
N ARG A 67 -7.52 -12.13 -8.70
CA ARG A 67 -6.66 -13.30 -8.71
C ARG A 67 -5.24 -12.94 -8.34
N ARG A 68 -4.58 -13.87 -7.66
CA ARG A 68 -3.17 -13.86 -7.38
C ARG A 68 -2.51 -14.96 -8.20
N GLU A 69 -1.61 -14.60 -9.08
CA GLU A 69 -0.85 -15.57 -9.90
C GLU A 69 0.53 -15.85 -9.28
N HIS A 70 1.15 -16.95 -9.71
CA HIS A 70 2.48 -17.39 -9.27
C HIS A 70 2.60 -17.70 -7.77
N VAL A 71 1.50 -18.13 -7.15
CA VAL A 71 1.50 -18.57 -5.75
C VAL A 71 1.90 -20.04 -5.68
N LEU A 72 2.75 -20.43 -4.73
CA LEU A 72 3.09 -21.84 -4.43
C LEU A 72 3.42 -22.70 -5.68
N GLY A 73 4.25 -22.19 -6.60
CA GLY A 73 4.65 -22.92 -7.81
C GLY A 73 3.62 -22.85 -8.93
N GLU A 74 3.37 -21.64 -9.43
CA GLU A 74 2.51 -21.32 -10.60
C GLU A 74 1.00 -21.45 -10.40
N GLN A 75 0.50 -21.60 -9.17
CA GLN A 75 -0.94 -21.63 -8.95
C GLN A 75 -1.56 -20.23 -9.01
N THR A 76 -2.80 -20.19 -9.50
CA THR A 76 -3.67 -19.02 -9.48
C THR A 76 -4.71 -19.18 -8.39
N LEU A 77 -4.79 -18.20 -7.49
CA LEU A 77 -5.74 -18.18 -6.38
C LEU A 77 -6.71 -17.02 -6.56
N VAL A 78 -8.01 -17.29 -6.53
CA VAL A 78 -9.05 -16.25 -6.57
C VAL A 78 -9.43 -15.88 -5.13
N GLU A 79 -9.29 -14.62 -4.79
CA GLU A 79 -9.61 -14.07 -3.47
C GLU A 79 -10.80 -13.12 -3.58
N VAL A 80 -11.77 -13.27 -2.67
CA VAL A 80 -12.85 -12.30 -2.46
C VAL A 80 -12.76 -11.81 -1.03
N ASN A 81 -12.83 -10.50 -0.82
CA ASN A 81 -12.64 -9.89 0.48
C ASN A 81 -13.71 -10.37 1.49
N PRO A 82 -13.32 -10.99 2.61
CA PRO A 82 -14.27 -11.59 3.55
C PRO A 82 -15.09 -10.55 4.34
N LEU A 83 -14.61 -9.31 4.47
CA LEU A 83 -15.38 -8.23 5.10
C LEU A 83 -16.52 -7.78 4.19
N PHE A 84 -16.27 -7.69 2.87
CA PHE A 84 -17.31 -7.40 1.92
C PHE A 84 -18.37 -8.50 1.87
N LEU A 85 -17.98 -9.79 1.89
CA LEU A 85 -18.94 -10.90 1.91
C LEU A 85 -19.87 -10.85 3.13
N ARG A 86 -19.30 -10.60 4.32
CA ARG A 86 -20.08 -10.42 5.56
C ARG A 86 -21.01 -9.23 5.50
N TYR A 87 -20.53 -8.10 4.98
CA TYR A 87 -21.35 -6.91 4.77
C TYR A 87 -22.51 -7.20 3.80
N ALA A 88 -22.21 -7.83 2.68
CA ALA A 88 -23.20 -8.17 1.65
C ALA A 88 -24.30 -9.09 2.20
N GLU A 89 -23.95 -10.05 3.05
CA GLU A 89 -24.91 -10.90 3.76
C GLU A 89 -25.79 -10.11 4.72
N GLN A 90 -25.19 -9.29 5.58
CA GLN A 90 -25.92 -8.53 6.58
C GLN A 90 -26.91 -7.52 5.98
N TYR A 91 -26.58 -6.94 4.83
CA TYR A 91 -27.36 -5.87 4.19
C TYR A 91 -28.10 -6.33 2.92
N GLY A 92 -28.20 -7.64 2.68
CA GLY A 92 -29.01 -8.20 1.58
C GLY A 92 -28.46 -7.95 0.17
N LEU A 93 -27.17 -7.65 0.03
CA LEU A 93 -26.49 -7.46 -1.26
C LEU A 93 -25.96 -8.80 -1.80
N GLN A 94 -26.83 -9.81 -1.93
CA GLN A 94 -26.41 -11.17 -2.30
C GLN A 94 -26.85 -11.62 -3.70
N SER A 95 -27.27 -10.70 -4.58
CA SER A 95 -27.70 -11.07 -5.93
C SER A 95 -26.56 -11.78 -6.68
N GLN A 96 -26.89 -12.85 -7.41
CA GLN A 96 -25.90 -13.60 -8.19
C GLN A 96 -25.19 -12.68 -9.19
N LYS A 97 -25.96 -11.79 -9.82
CA LYS A 97 -25.42 -10.75 -10.72
C LYS A 97 -24.35 -9.89 -10.05
N LEU A 98 -24.58 -9.44 -8.80
CA LEU A 98 -23.58 -8.63 -8.09
C LEU A 98 -22.29 -9.42 -7.83
N LYS A 99 -22.41 -10.71 -7.47
CA LYS A 99 -21.25 -11.58 -7.27
C LYS A 99 -20.47 -11.79 -8.56
N ASP A 100 -21.17 -12.06 -9.65
CA ASP A 100 -20.57 -12.27 -10.97
C ASP A 100 -19.88 -11.00 -11.47
N ASP A 101 -20.57 -9.86 -11.39
CA ASP A 101 -20.02 -8.55 -11.78
C ASP A 101 -18.80 -8.18 -10.92
N LEU A 102 -18.85 -8.47 -9.60
CA LEU A 102 -17.72 -8.24 -8.71
C LEU A 102 -16.53 -9.13 -9.04
N LEU A 103 -16.75 -10.43 -9.29
CA LEU A 103 -15.69 -11.35 -9.71
C LEU A 103 -15.08 -10.90 -11.04
N GLN A 104 -15.88 -10.36 -11.95
CA GLN A 104 -15.39 -9.88 -13.24
C GLN A 104 -14.56 -8.59 -13.14
N HIS A 105 -15.01 -7.61 -12.35
CA HIS A 105 -14.42 -6.27 -12.32
C HIS A 105 -13.50 -6.00 -11.14
N GLY A 106 -13.62 -6.77 -10.05
CA GLY A 106 -12.84 -6.62 -8.84
C GLY A 106 -13.21 -5.45 -7.92
N SER A 107 -14.12 -4.56 -8.34
CA SER A 107 -14.57 -3.42 -7.53
C SER A 107 -16.07 -3.13 -7.70
N LEU A 108 -16.62 -2.29 -6.82
CA LEU A 108 -18.05 -1.93 -6.83
C LEU A 108 -18.36 -0.67 -7.64
N SER A 109 -17.36 0.11 -8.05
CA SER A 109 -17.59 1.47 -8.56
C SER A 109 -18.56 1.52 -9.74
N ASN A 110 -18.43 0.58 -10.67
CA ASN A 110 -19.24 0.54 -11.89
C ASN A 110 -20.48 -0.37 -11.78
N LEU A 111 -20.74 -0.96 -10.61
CA LEU A 111 -21.83 -1.92 -10.45
C LEU A 111 -23.17 -1.21 -10.22
N ALA A 112 -24.17 -1.56 -11.03
CA ALA A 112 -25.52 -1.05 -10.89
C ALA A 112 -26.22 -1.69 -9.67
N GLY A 113 -27.08 -0.94 -8.99
CA GLY A 113 -27.83 -1.44 -7.84
C GLY A 113 -27.07 -1.50 -6.51
N VAL A 114 -25.81 -1.04 -6.48
CA VAL A 114 -25.05 -0.85 -5.24
C VAL A 114 -25.16 0.62 -4.78
N PRO A 115 -25.60 0.88 -3.53
CA PRO A 115 -25.68 2.25 -3.01
C PRO A 115 -24.32 2.96 -2.99
N THR A 116 -24.32 4.28 -3.19
CA THR A 116 -23.11 5.11 -3.24
C THR A 116 -22.29 5.04 -1.96
N GLU A 117 -22.96 4.91 -0.81
CA GLU A 117 -22.35 4.79 0.51
C GLU A 117 -21.53 3.50 0.60
N VAL A 118 -22.06 2.40 0.05
CA VAL A 118 -21.37 1.10 0.00
C VAL A 118 -20.17 1.17 -0.92
N LYS A 119 -20.32 1.79 -2.11
CA LYS A 119 -19.21 2.02 -3.03
C LYS A 119 -18.10 2.87 -2.40
N THR A 120 -18.48 3.86 -1.60
CA THR A 120 -17.54 4.74 -0.91
C THR A 120 -16.80 3.99 0.21
N LEU A 121 -17.51 3.15 0.97
CA LEU A 121 -16.93 2.36 2.05
C LEU A 121 -15.90 1.35 1.55
N PHE A 122 -16.15 0.73 0.40
CA PHE A 122 -15.31 -0.32 -0.18
C PHE A 122 -14.45 0.15 -1.35
N ARG A 123 -14.06 1.43 -1.37
CA ARG A 123 -13.11 1.94 -2.39
C ARG A 123 -11.80 1.17 -2.36
N THR A 124 -11.31 0.84 -3.55
CA THR A 124 -10.07 0.08 -3.74
C THR A 124 -8.92 0.97 -4.19
N ALA A 125 -7.72 0.41 -4.24
CA ALA A 125 -6.48 1.15 -4.44
C ALA A 125 -6.43 1.97 -5.74
N LEU A 126 -7.07 1.51 -6.82
CA LEU A 126 -7.08 2.21 -8.12
C LEU A 126 -8.15 3.30 -8.21
N GLU A 127 -9.06 3.34 -7.24
CA GLU A 127 -10.18 4.28 -7.17
C GLU A 127 -9.87 5.48 -6.26
N ILE A 128 -8.78 5.39 -5.49
CA ILE A 128 -8.33 6.43 -4.57
C ILE A 128 -7.41 7.40 -5.33
N ALA A 129 -7.65 8.70 -5.17
CA ALA A 129 -6.87 9.73 -5.85
C ALA A 129 -5.39 9.69 -5.40
N PRO A 130 -4.42 9.97 -6.30
CA PRO A 130 -3.00 9.91 -5.96
C PRO A 130 -2.61 10.79 -4.77
N GLU A 131 -3.19 11.98 -4.68
CA GLU A 131 -2.99 12.90 -3.56
C GLU A 131 -3.45 12.30 -2.22
N ASP A 132 -4.51 11.49 -2.20
CA ASP A 132 -4.98 10.84 -0.97
C ASP A 132 -4.06 9.70 -0.54
N HIS A 133 -3.44 8.97 -1.49
CA HIS A 133 -2.35 8.04 -1.18
C HIS A 133 -1.19 8.76 -0.48
N LEU A 134 -0.77 9.93 -1.00
CA LEU A 134 0.31 10.73 -0.43
C LEU A 134 -0.06 11.28 0.95
N ARG A 135 -1.31 11.74 1.15
CA ARG A 135 -1.78 12.24 2.46
C ARG A 135 -1.75 11.17 3.54
N ILE A 136 -2.16 9.95 3.23
CA ILE A 136 -2.05 8.83 4.17
C ILE A 136 -0.59 8.54 4.49
N GLN A 137 0.29 8.49 3.48
CA GLN A 137 1.72 8.30 3.71
C GLN A 137 2.29 9.40 4.62
N ALA A 138 1.95 10.66 4.36
CA ALA A 138 2.39 11.81 5.17
C ALA A 138 1.88 11.73 6.62
N ALA A 139 0.63 11.31 6.81
CA ALA A 139 0.04 11.15 8.14
C ALA A 139 0.82 10.14 8.98
N PHE A 140 1.16 8.98 8.42
CA PHE A 140 1.97 7.98 9.11
C PHE A 140 3.44 8.40 9.27
N GLN A 141 4.01 9.08 8.28
CA GLN A 141 5.42 9.51 8.32
C GLN A 141 5.74 10.40 9.53
N LYS A 142 4.79 11.22 9.98
CA LYS A 142 4.93 12.07 11.19
C LYS A 142 5.22 11.27 12.46
N HIS A 143 4.92 9.98 12.46
CA HIS A 143 5.01 9.11 13.63
C HIS A 143 5.97 7.93 13.44
N VAL A 144 6.82 7.96 12.40
CA VAL A 144 7.88 6.95 12.22
C VAL A 144 9.28 7.56 12.12
N ASP A 145 10.24 6.88 12.71
CA ASP A 145 11.64 7.31 12.72
C ASP A 145 12.28 7.04 11.35
N ASN A 146 12.03 5.86 10.79
CA ASN A 146 12.47 5.47 9.45
C ASN A 146 11.44 5.87 8.37
N ALA A 147 11.39 5.14 7.26
CA ALA A 147 10.50 5.41 6.14
C ALA A 147 9.16 4.65 6.26
N VAL A 148 8.24 5.01 5.36
CA VAL A 148 6.94 4.35 5.17
C VAL A 148 6.94 3.69 3.80
N SER A 149 6.73 2.38 3.74
CA SER A 149 6.40 1.69 2.50
C SER A 149 4.93 1.90 2.18
N LYS A 150 4.68 2.69 1.14
CA LYS A 150 3.34 2.97 0.61
C LYS A 150 3.40 3.14 -0.90
N THR A 151 2.47 2.50 -1.59
CA THR A 151 2.33 2.57 -3.04
C THR A 151 1.22 3.55 -3.42
N VAL A 152 1.51 4.44 -4.35
CA VAL A 152 0.51 5.20 -5.12
C VAL A 152 0.12 4.33 -6.30
N ASN A 153 -1.04 3.66 -6.19
CA ASN A 153 -1.55 2.80 -7.25
C ASN A 153 -2.29 3.67 -8.26
N LEU A 154 -2.02 3.45 -9.55
CA LEU A 154 -2.56 4.23 -10.64
C LEU A 154 -3.28 3.34 -11.65
N PRO A 155 -4.41 3.78 -12.23
CA PRO A 155 -5.02 3.06 -13.33
C PRO A 155 -4.09 3.05 -14.56
N GLU A 156 -4.32 2.11 -15.48
CA GLU A 156 -3.54 1.97 -16.72
C GLU A 156 -3.49 3.26 -17.54
N SER A 157 -4.57 4.03 -17.54
CA SER A 157 -4.71 5.30 -18.25
C SER A 157 -3.89 6.46 -17.66
N ALA A 158 -3.15 6.26 -16.56
CA ALA A 158 -2.38 7.32 -15.93
C ALA A 158 -1.18 7.76 -16.79
N THR A 159 -1.03 9.08 -16.93
CA THR A 159 -0.04 9.71 -17.81
C THR A 159 1.29 9.98 -17.09
N VAL A 160 2.34 10.27 -17.87
CA VAL A 160 3.65 10.67 -17.34
C VAL A 160 3.55 11.95 -16.51
N GLU A 161 2.69 12.89 -16.92
CA GLU A 161 2.44 14.14 -16.20
C GLU A 161 1.84 13.87 -14.83
N THR A 162 0.91 12.90 -14.73
CA THR A 162 0.32 12.47 -13.45
C THR A 162 1.40 11.92 -12.51
N ILE A 163 2.31 11.09 -13.03
CA ILE A 163 3.42 10.52 -12.26
C ILE A 163 4.41 11.61 -11.82
N THR A 164 4.70 12.55 -12.71
CA THR A 164 5.56 13.70 -12.41
C THR A 164 4.98 14.56 -11.30
N GLU A 165 3.66 14.79 -11.31
CA GLU A 165 2.96 15.49 -10.23
C GLU A 165 3.11 14.76 -8.90
N ILE A 166 2.92 13.44 -8.86
CA ILE A 166 3.08 12.66 -7.63
C ILE A 166 4.46 12.85 -7.01
N TYR A 167 5.53 12.80 -7.82
CA TYR A 167 6.89 13.01 -7.31
C TYR A 167 7.10 14.43 -6.78
N ARG A 168 6.60 15.45 -7.48
CA ARG A 168 6.70 16.84 -7.01
C ARG A 168 5.95 17.03 -5.70
N ARG A 169 4.70 16.57 -5.62
CA ARG A 169 3.86 16.66 -4.42
C ARG A 169 4.49 15.91 -3.24
N ALA A 170 5.01 14.71 -3.46
CA ALA A 170 5.70 13.95 -2.42
C ALA A 170 6.91 14.71 -1.84
N TRP A 171 7.69 15.36 -2.71
CA TRP A 171 8.81 16.21 -2.29
C TRP A 171 8.34 17.46 -1.52
N GLU A 172 7.33 18.17 -2.03
CA GLU A 172 6.74 19.34 -1.36
C GLU A 172 6.17 19.00 0.03
N MET A 173 5.65 17.79 0.19
CA MET A 173 5.15 17.28 1.48
C MET A 173 6.26 16.79 2.42
N GLY A 174 7.52 16.78 1.98
CA GLY A 174 8.66 16.29 2.76
C GLY A 174 8.64 14.79 3.00
N LEU A 175 8.07 14.00 2.07
CA LEU A 175 8.08 12.54 2.17
C LEU A 175 9.51 12.01 1.99
N LYS A 176 9.91 11.06 2.84
CA LYS A 176 11.23 10.41 2.84
C LYS A 176 11.45 9.52 1.60
N GLY A 177 10.38 9.22 0.87
CA GLY A 177 10.37 8.44 -0.37
C GLY A 177 8.95 8.30 -0.90
N VAL A 178 8.78 7.76 -2.10
CA VAL A 178 7.48 7.47 -2.69
C VAL A 178 7.63 6.31 -3.68
N THR A 179 6.62 5.45 -3.77
CA THR A 179 6.56 4.36 -4.75
C THR A 179 5.29 4.52 -5.57
N VAL A 180 5.43 4.44 -6.89
CA VAL A 180 4.32 4.50 -7.83
C VAL A 180 4.20 3.16 -8.55
N TYR A 181 2.98 2.66 -8.67
CA TYR A 181 2.68 1.50 -9.49
C TYR A 181 1.50 1.80 -10.41
N ARG A 182 1.77 1.84 -11.72
CA ARG A 182 0.70 1.96 -12.73
C ARG A 182 0.25 0.57 -13.14
N TYR A 183 -1.05 0.31 -13.01
CA TYR A 183 -1.64 -0.96 -13.41
C TYR A 183 -1.33 -1.25 -14.88
N GLY A 184 -0.99 -2.51 -15.20
CA GLY A 184 -0.61 -2.92 -16.56
C GLY A 184 0.76 -2.43 -17.04
N SER A 185 1.56 -1.76 -16.20
CA SER A 185 2.90 -1.29 -16.60
C SER A 185 3.96 -2.38 -16.70
N LYS A 186 3.70 -3.57 -16.17
CA LYS A 186 4.59 -4.74 -16.25
C LYS A 186 3.92 -5.87 -17.04
N GLY A 187 4.72 -6.62 -17.80
CA GLY A 187 4.24 -7.77 -18.58
C GLY A 187 3.74 -8.94 -17.71
N GLN A 188 4.25 -9.07 -16.50
CA GLN A 188 3.75 -10.00 -15.48
C GLN A 188 3.45 -9.24 -14.18
N GLN A 189 2.30 -9.51 -13.59
CA GLN A 189 1.82 -8.91 -12.35
C GLN A 189 1.50 -10.02 -11.35
N VAL A 190 1.53 -9.71 -10.06
CA VAL A 190 1.15 -10.68 -9.02
C VAL A 190 -0.35 -10.62 -8.75
N LEU A 191 -0.96 -9.43 -8.90
CA LEU A 191 -2.36 -9.16 -8.63
C LEU A 191 -3.03 -8.67 -9.91
N TYR A 192 -4.16 -9.29 -10.26
CA TYR A 192 -4.98 -8.90 -11.41
C TYR A 192 -6.40 -8.57 -10.95
N LEU A 193 -7.00 -7.55 -11.55
CA LEU A 193 -8.37 -7.14 -11.28
C LEU A 193 -9.36 -8.21 -11.76
N GLY A 194 -10.20 -8.67 -10.84
CA GLY A 194 -11.18 -9.70 -11.13
C GLY A 194 -10.57 -11.02 -11.62
N THR A 195 -11.42 -11.85 -12.24
CA THR A 195 -11.07 -13.19 -12.72
C THR A 195 -11.01 -13.29 -14.25
N GLY A 196 -11.28 -12.21 -14.98
CA GLY A 196 -11.39 -12.21 -16.44
C GLY A 196 -10.14 -11.76 -17.21
N GLU A 197 -9.18 -11.09 -16.57
CA GLU A 197 -8.08 -10.40 -17.24
C GLU A 197 -6.84 -11.28 -17.50
N SER A 198 -6.52 -11.59 -18.76
CA SER A 198 -5.29 -12.30 -19.11
C SER A 198 -4.05 -11.40 -18.95
N ALA A 199 -2.93 -11.96 -18.50
CA ALA A 199 -1.67 -11.23 -18.40
C ALA A 199 -1.29 -10.52 -19.71
N THR A 200 -1.02 -9.22 -19.63
CA THR A 200 -0.58 -8.39 -20.76
C THR A 200 0.84 -8.77 -21.16
N GLN A 201 1.07 -9.33 -22.34
CA GLN A 201 2.42 -9.76 -22.80
C GLN A 201 3.41 -8.62 -23.11
N HIS A 202 3.11 -7.36 -22.73
CA HIS A 202 3.92 -6.21 -23.09
C HIS A 202 4.83 -5.80 -21.93
N GLU A 203 6.10 -6.22 -22.00
CA GLU A 203 7.16 -5.60 -21.20
C GLU A 203 7.53 -4.25 -21.82
N HIS A 204 7.00 -3.17 -21.25
CA HIS A 204 7.53 -1.83 -21.50
C HIS A 204 8.85 -1.66 -20.75
N PHE A 205 9.94 -2.24 -21.27
CA PHE A 205 11.26 -1.81 -20.84
C PHE A 205 11.41 -0.34 -21.21
N ALA A 206 11.59 0.52 -20.21
CA ALA A 206 12.21 1.81 -20.45
C ALA A 206 13.57 1.51 -21.09
N ARG A 207 13.75 1.88 -22.35
CA ARG A 207 15.09 1.96 -22.94
C ARG A 207 15.80 3.06 -22.16
N CYS A 208 16.49 2.70 -21.08
CA CYS A 208 17.45 3.59 -20.45
C CYS A 208 18.57 3.75 -21.48
N ASP A 209 18.53 4.83 -22.27
CA ASP A 209 19.65 5.22 -23.11
C ASP A 209 20.72 5.83 -22.18
N PRO A 210 21.88 5.17 -21.99
CA PRO A 210 22.95 5.70 -21.16
C PRO A 210 23.49 7.05 -21.66
N HIS A 211 23.19 7.42 -22.92
CA HIS A 211 23.60 8.70 -23.50
C HIS A 211 22.64 9.86 -23.21
N ASP A 212 21.40 9.59 -22.77
CA ASP A 212 20.42 10.61 -22.38
C ASP A 212 20.65 11.12 -20.94
N CYS A 213 21.43 10.40 -20.12
CA CYS A 213 21.87 10.85 -18.80
C CYS A 213 23.20 11.63 -18.88
N LYS A 214 23.22 12.72 -19.65
CA LYS A 214 24.30 13.70 -19.58
C LYS A 214 23.86 14.87 -18.71
N LEU A 215 24.53 15.03 -17.56
CA LEU A 215 24.45 16.20 -16.69
C LEU A 215 24.94 17.46 -17.41
#